data_AF-A0A0G1JXE4-F1
#
_entry.id   AF-A0A0G1JXE4-F1
#
_cell.length_a   1.000
_cell.length_b   1.000
_cell.length_c   1.000
_cell.angle_alpha   90.00
_cell.angle_beta   90.00
_cell.angle_gamma   90.00
#
_symmetry.space_group_name_H-M   'P 1'
#
loop_
_entity.id
_entity.type
_entity.pdbx_description
1 polymer ?
#
loop_
_entity_poly.entity_id
_entity_poly.type
_entity_poly.pdbx_seq_one_letter_code
_entity_poly.pdbx_strand_id
1 'polypeptide(L)'
;MSWIWKNMSDQLKECFAGFAIPHGTDTLGGGSNSTSMMLGPNCPFSVGFVGAQKTTQHLYSDVGTNIRGLFDTLHTLKRQKKVARFVYMGGTEGGAFHPAGVIKIDDRHANAFRTPIHERLINASDFGLGGMIDRFGRRYMETLDREGAQKAFQPIILRGYAPVIDLTPKLGTNPALYYQQISTNESAIAVLLTTFGSYTVNPKVRKAITLAAQAKGKIVLGANPFPGGSTNHNYGPAKELRENGAYAVGTLPDATMIKVFLAHSVFGNNLPLLVQFLIENNFIGEQNPGEWMLNSEDGVVTPELDTSVSSMPRFGAPDAFFQKVKA
;
A
#
# COMPACT_ATOMS: atom_id res chain seq x y z
N MET A 1 1.72 -4.04 -19.57
CA MET A 1 2.90 -4.67 -18.95
C MET A 1 2.80 -6.19 -18.90
N SER A 2 1.83 -6.77 -18.19
CA SER A 2 1.65 -8.23 -18.10
C SER A 2 1.53 -8.93 -19.45
N TRP A 3 0.72 -8.40 -20.37
CA TRP A 3 0.61 -8.90 -21.74
C TRP A 3 1.95 -8.85 -22.48
N ILE A 4 2.68 -7.74 -22.40
CA ILE A 4 4.00 -7.60 -23.04
C ILE A 4 4.95 -8.67 -22.50
N TRP A 5 5.07 -8.79 -21.18
CA TRP A 5 5.92 -9.80 -20.53
C TRP A 5 5.59 -11.24 -20.96
N LYS A 6 4.30 -11.59 -21.02
CA LYS A 6 3.84 -12.92 -21.45
C LYS A 6 4.20 -13.23 -22.92
N ASN A 7 4.26 -12.20 -23.77
CA ASN A 7 4.56 -12.35 -25.20
C ASN A 7 6.04 -12.11 -25.54
N MET A 8 6.91 -11.84 -24.56
CA MET A 8 8.36 -11.79 -24.79
C MET A 8 8.91 -13.21 -24.99
N SER A 9 9.89 -13.35 -25.88
CA SER A 9 10.72 -14.56 -25.94
C SER A 9 11.53 -14.72 -24.65
N ASP A 10 11.92 -15.95 -24.32
CA ASP A 10 12.69 -16.20 -23.10
C ASP A 10 14.06 -15.52 -23.14
N GLN A 11 14.71 -15.48 -24.30
CA GLN A 11 15.94 -14.70 -24.52
C GLN A 11 15.74 -13.20 -24.22
N LEU A 12 14.58 -12.63 -24.60
CA LEU A 12 14.28 -11.24 -24.28
C LEU A 12 14.01 -11.05 -22.79
N LYS A 13 13.28 -11.96 -22.13
CA LYS A 13 13.09 -11.91 -20.66
C LYS A 13 14.42 -12.00 -19.90
N GLU A 14 15.38 -12.74 -20.43
CA GLU A 14 16.74 -12.86 -19.87
C GLU A 14 17.52 -11.55 -19.91
N CYS A 15 17.34 -10.69 -20.92
CA CYS A 15 18.00 -9.39 -20.99
C CYS A 15 17.11 -8.21 -20.55
N PHE A 16 15.80 -8.42 -20.36
CA PHE A 16 14.86 -7.38 -19.92
C PHE A 16 15.08 -7.00 -18.45
N ALA A 17 15.31 -5.70 -18.20
CA ALA A 17 15.55 -5.17 -16.86
C ALA A 17 14.26 -4.79 -16.11
N GLY A 18 13.21 -4.40 -16.84
CA GLY A 18 11.92 -4.01 -16.27
C GLY A 18 11.24 -2.90 -17.07
N PHE A 19 10.06 -2.47 -16.59
CA PHE A 19 9.31 -1.36 -17.18
C PHE A 19 9.67 -0.03 -16.51
N ALA A 20 9.81 1.02 -17.32
CA ALA A 20 9.95 2.39 -16.88
C ALA A 20 8.66 3.15 -17.18
N ILE A 21 8.08 3.82 -16.17
CA ILE A 21 6.80 4.53 -16.29
C ILE A 21 7.02 6.00 -15.91
N PRO A 22 7.09 6.91 -16.88
CA PRO A 22 7.00 8.34 -16.60
C PRO A 22 5.57 8.69 -16.18
N HIS A 23 5.42 9.48 -15.12
CA HIS A 23 4.14 9.82 -14.54
C HIS A 23 4.17 11.21 -13.89
N GLY A 24 3.02 11.89 -13.83
CA GLY A 24 2.89 13.18 -13.14
C GLY A 24 3.07 13.03 -11.63
N THR A 25 3.70 14.02 -10.98
CA THR A 25 4.10 13.92 -9.57
C THR A 25 2.92 13.92 -8.60
N ASP A 26 1.85 14.67 -8.89
CA ASP A 26 0.68 14.80 -7.99
C ASP A 26 0.03 13.46 -7.64
N THR A 27 -0.03 12.55 -8.60
CA THR A 27 -0.67 11.23 -8.44
C THR A 27 0.33 10.08 -8.55
N LEU A 28 1.64 10.37 -8.52
CA LEU A 28 2.70 9.36 -8.65
C LEU A 28 2.60 8.29 -7.55
N GLY A 29 2.36 8.69 -6.31
CA GLY A 29 2.19 7.76 -5.18
C GLY A 29 0.99 6.83 -5.39
N GLY A 30 -0.20 7.40 -5.52
CA GLY A 30 -1.42 6.62 -5.75
C GLY A 30 -1.37 5.74 -7.00
N GLY A 31 -0.86 6.25 -8.13
CA GLY A 31 -0.75 5.52 -9.38
C GLY A 31 0.25 4.36 -9.34
N SER A 32 1.43 4.59 -8.76
CA SER A 32 2.45 3.55 -8.58
C SER A 32 2.00 2.45 -7.61
N ASN A 33 1.31 2.84 -6.54
CA ASN A 33 0.75 1.91 -5.57
C ASN A 33 -0.40 1.07 -6.16
N SER A 34 -1.34 1.71 -6.86
CA SER A 34 -2.42 1.03 -7.59
C SER A 34 -1.87 -0.02 -8.54
N THR A 35 -0.88 0.36 -9.33
CA THR A 35 -0.22 -0.54 -10.28
C THR A 35 0.50 -1.67 -9.57
N SER A 36 1.13 -1.38 -8.43
CA SER A 36 1.80 -2.40 -7.63
C SER A 36 0.81 -3.42 -7.09
N MET A 37 -0.32 -3.00 -6.53
CA MET A 37 -1.36 -3.91 -6.07
C MET A 37 -1.97 -4.72 -7.21
N MET A 38 -2.23 -4.10 -8.38
CA MET A 38 -2.74 -4.79 -9.57
C MET A 38 -1.79 -5.88 -10.09
N LEU A 39 -0.48 -5.65 -10.02
CA LEU A 39 0.52 -6.64 -10.42
C LEU A 39 0.67 -7.79 -9.39
N GLY A 40 0.27 -7.55 -8.14
CA GLY A 40 0.33 -8.55 -7.07
C GLY A 40 1.75 -8.93 -6.65
N PRO A 41 1.91 -9.67 -5.55
CA PRO A 41 3.21 -10.03 -4.98
C PRO A 41 4.10 -10.75 -5.99
N ASN A 42 3.54 -11.70 -6.74
CA ASN A 42 4.27 -12.56 -7.66
C ASN A 42 4.63 -11.91 -9.01
N CYS A 43 4.77 -10.58 -9.07
CA CYS A 43 5.17 -9.90 -10.30
C CYS A 43 6.60 -10.33 -10.71
N PRO A 44 6.81 -10.90 -11.91
CA PRO A 44 8.09 -11.49 -12.29
C PRO A 44 9.09 -10.49 -12.90
N PHE A 45 8.69 -9.23 -13.04
CA PHE A 45 9.49 -8.15 -13.63
C PHE A 45 9.46 -6.90 -12.75
N SER A 46 10.54 -6.11 -12.82
CA SER A 46 10.62 -4.84 -12.11
C SER A 46 9.79 -3.76 -12.81
N VAL A 47 9.26 -2.83 -12.03
CA VAL A 47 8.54 -1.64 -12.52
C VAL A 47 9.03 -0.43 -11.77
N GLY A 48 9.69 0.48 -12.49
CA GLY A 48 10.12 1.76 -11.96
C GLY A 48 9.18 2.87 -12.43
N PHE A 49 8.64 3.63 -11.49
CA PHE A 49 7.93 4.88 -11.77
C PHE A 49 8.87 6.06 -11.57
N VAL A 50 8.75 7.06 -12.42
CA VAL A 50 9.55 8.28 -12.34
C VAL A 50 8.69 9.49 -12.64
N GLY A 51 9.00 10.60 -11.99
CA GLY A 51 8.45 11.92 -12.29
C GLY A 51 9.54 12.97 -12.30
N ALA A 52 9.13 14.22 -12.45
CA ALA A 52 9.98 15.38 -12.27
C ALA A 52 9.13 16.54 -11.73
N GLN A 53 9.65 17.30 -10.78
CA GLN A 53 8.95 18.51 -10.33
C GLN A 53 9.15 19.68 -11.29
N LYS A 54 10.26 19.69 -12.01
CA LYS A 54 10.54 20.69 -13.02
C LYS A 54 10.33 20.13 -14.41
N THR A 55 9.77 20.95 -15.29
CA THR A 55 9.62 20.60 -16.70
C THR A 55 10.99 20.44 -17.37
N THR A 56 11.03 19.77 -18.52
CA THR A 56 12.25 19.57 -19.32
C THR A 56 12.85 20.88 -19.85
N GLN A 57 12.05 21.94 -19.93
CA GLN A 57 12.49 23.26 -20.42
C GLN A 57 13.28 24.04 -19.37
N HIS A 58 13.21 23.65 -18.10
CA HIS A 58 13.92 24.35 -17.03
C HIS A 58 15.41 23.97 -17.03
N LEU A 59 16.31 24.96 -17.00
CA LEU A 59 17.77 24.75 -17.04
C LEU A 59 18.27 23.76 -15.97
N TYR A 60 17.72 23.89 -14.75
CA TYR A 60 18.01 23.00 -13.61
C TYR A 60 16.92 21.97 -13.37
N SER A 61 16.50 21.27 -14.43
CA SER A 61 15.47 20.22 -14.37
C SER A 61 15.98 18.96 -13.68
N ASP A 62 15.12 18.31 -12.90
CA ASP A 62 15.38 17.01 -12.26
C ASP A 62 15.05 15.81 -13.18
N VAL A 63 14.55 16.04 -14.40
CA VAL A 63 14.19 14.98 -15.34
C VAL A 63 15.38 14.05 -15.64
N GLY A 64 16.53 14.61 -16.01
CA GLY A 64 17.68 13.81 -16.43
C GLY A 64 18.25 12.94 -15.30
N THR A 65 18.35 13.50 -14.09
CA THR A 65 18.86 12.76 -12.92
C THR A 65 17.87 11.71 -12.43
N ASN A 66 16.56 12.00 -12.42
CA ASN A 66 15.53 11.03 -12.05
C ASN A 66 15.46 9.86 -13.04
N ILE A 67 15.48 10.15 -14.36
CA ILE A 67 15.46 9.11 -15.41
C ILE A 67 16.71 8.23 -15.34
N ARG A 68 17.88 8.84 -15.16
CA ARG A 68 19.12 8.08 -15.01
C ARG A 68 19.06 7.13 -13.81
N GLY A 69 18.69 7.65 -12.64
CA GLY A 69 18.60 6.84 -11.42
C GLY A 69 17.55 5.73 -11.49
N LEU A 70 16.44 5.95 -12.20
CA LEU A 70 15.46 4.92 -12.53
C LEU A 70 16.10 3.77 -13.32
N PHE A 71 16.79 4.07 -14.41
CA PHE A 71 17.41 3.05 -15.26
C PHE A 71 18.57 2.34 -14.55
N ASP A 72 19.39 3.08 -13.80
CA ASP A 72 20.46 2.51 -12.97
C ASP A 72 19.87 1.56 -11.91
N THR A 73 18.72 1.89 -11.33
CA THR A 73 17.98 1.01 -10.40
C THR A 73 17.50 -0.27 -11.10
N LEU A 74 16.83 -0.16 -12.24
CA LEU A 74 16.34 -1.31 -13.01
C LEU A 74 17.49 -2.24 -13.42
N HIS A 75 18.58 -1.67 -13.91
CA HIS A 75 19.77 -2.40 -14.29
C HIS A 75 20.40 -3.12 -13.08
N THR A 76 20.47 -2.44 -11.93
CA THR A 76 21.00 -3.01 -10.68
C THR A 76 20.17 -4.19 -10.20
N LEU A 77 18.84 -4.04 -10.15
CA LEU A 77 17.91 -5.11 -9.79
C LEU A 77 18.08 -6.31 -10.73
N LYS A 78 18.21 -6.05 -12.04
CA LYS A 78 18.44 -7.11 -13.03
C LYS A 78 19.73 -7.87 -12.79
N ARG A 79 20.86 -7.18 -12.59
CA ARG A 79 22.17 -7.79 -12.29
C ARG A 79 22.13 -8.63 -11.01
N GLN A 80 21.38 -8.18 -10.01
CA GLN A 80 21.19 -8.90 -8.75
C GLN A 80 20.15 -10.02 -8.84
N LYS A 81 19.53 -10.24 -10.02
CA LYS A 81 18.42 -11.19 -10.24
C LYS A 81 17.20 -10.93 -9.34
N LYS A 82 16.99 -9.68 -8.93
CA LYS A 82 15.88 -9.25 -8.07
C LYS A 82 14.78 -8.55 -8.85
N VAL A 83 13.60 -8.46 -8.25
CA VAL A 83 12.42 -7.81 -8.83
C VAL A 83 11.81 -6.89 -7.78
N ALA A 84 11.66 -5.61 -8.14
CA ALA A 84 10.97 -4.65 -7.30
C ALA A 84 10.06 -3.73 -8.12
N ARG A 85 9.02 -3.26 -7.46
CA ARG A 85 8.26 -2.10 -7.89
C ARG A 85 8.71 -0.92 -7.05
N PHE A 86 8.97 0.22 -7.67
CA PHE A 86 9.53 1.36 -6.96
C PHE A 86 9.20 2.69 -7.63
N VAL A 87 9.22 3.76 -6.85
CA VAL A 87 9.19 5.14 -7.32
C VAL A 87 10.58 5.73 -7.19
N TYR A 88 11.15 6.27 -8.26
CA TYR A 88 12.42 7.00 -8.21
C TYR A 88 12.19 8.50 -8.32
N MET A 89 12.62 9.25 -7.29
CA MET A 89 12.51 10.71 -7.21
C MET A 89 13.66 11.29 -6.38
N GLY A 90 13.94 12.60 -6.52
CA GLY A 90 14.92 13.31 -5.69
C GLY A 90 16.29 13.56 -6.32
N GLY A 91 16.48 13.21 -7.60
CA GLY A 91 17.72 13.43 -8.32
C GLY A 91 18.91 12.72 -7.67
N THR A 92 20.00 13.45 -7.43
CA THR A 92 21.25 12.95 -6.86
C THR A 92 21.20 12.71 -5.35
N GLU A 93 20.24 13.33 -4.64
CA GLU A 93 19.99 13.10 -3.20
C GLU A 93 18.76 12.18 -2.98
N GLY A 94 18.19 11.73 -4.09
CA GLY A 94 16.98 10.94 -4.15
C GLY A 94 17.20 9.45 -3.90
N GLY A 95 16.24 8.66 -4.35
CA GLY A 95 16.33 7.22 -4.28
C GLY A 95 15.11 6.51 -4.83
N ALA A 96 15.17 5.19 -4.76
CA ALA A 96 14.06 4.31 -5.05
C ALA A 96 13.25 4.06 -3.77
N PHE A 97 11.95 4.32 -3.81
CA PHE A 97 11.02 4.17 -2.70
C PHE A 97 10.02 3.06 -2.98
N HIS A 98 9.57 2.35 -1.94
CA HIS A 98 8.48 1.39 -2.08
C HIS A 98 7.16 2.12 -2.40
N PRO A 99 6.41 1.74 -3.45
CA PRO A 99 5.24 2.49 -3.91
C PRO A 99 4.15 2.65 -2.86
N ALA A 100 3.92 1.61 -2.04
CA ALA A 100 2.88 1.64 -1.02
C ALA A 100 3.22 2.53 0.18
N GLY A 101 4.48 2.94 0.32
CA GLY A 101 4.93 3.83 1.39
C GLY A 101 5.26 5.23 0.91
N VAL A 102 5.12 5.57 -0.37
CA VAL A 102 5.57 6.87 -0.87
C VAL A 102 4.49 7.96 -0.72
N ILE A 103 4.89 9.14 -0.25
CA ILE A 103 4.04 10.33 -0.18
C ILE A 103 4.75 11.52 -0.83
N LYS A 104 3.98 12.38 -1.50
CA LYS A 104 4.46 13.69 -1.96
C LYS A 104 4.35 14.68 -0.79
N ILE A 105 5.46 15.31 -0.45
CA ILE A 105 5.60 16.23 0.70
C ILE A 105 5.94 17.66 0.29
N ASP A 106 6.30 17.89 -0.97
CA ASP A 106 6.70 19.19 -1.48
C ASP A 106 6.27 19.33 -2.95
N ASP A 107 5.81 20.51 -3.33
CA ASP A 107 5.31 20.81 -4.68
C ASP A 107 6.34 21.42 -5.62
N ARG A 108 7.55 21.72 -5.13
CA ARG A 108 8.55 22.54 -5.84
C ARG A 108 9.92 21.89 -5.91
N HIS A 109 10.34 21.21 -4.85
CA HIS A 109 11.69 20.67 -4.74
C HIS A 109 11.82 19.29 -5.39
N ALA A 110 12.95 19.01 -6.03
CA ALA A 110 13.20 17.69 -6.66
C ALA A 110 13.05 16.53 -5.64
N ASN A 111 13.44 16.76 -4.38
CA ASN A 111 13.25 15.83 -3.26
C ASN A 111 11.83 15.94 -2.65
N ALA A 112 10.83 15.87 -3.51
CA ALA A 112 9.43 16.06 -3.15
C ALA A 112 8.76 14.82 -2.54
N PHE A 113 9.46 13.68 -2.47
CA PHE A 113 8.87 12.42 -2.05
C PHE A 113 9.61 11.85 -0.83
N ARG A 114 8.84 11.26 0.08
CA ARG A 114 9.36 10.53 1.24
C ARG A 114 8.60 9.23 1.44
N THR A 115 9.15 8.38 2.30
CA THR A 115 8.54 7.12 2.71
C THR A 115 8.49 7.02 4.24
N PRO A 116 7.35 7.29 4.89
CA PRO A 116 7.24 7.17 6.35
C PRO A 116 7.09 5.72 6.84
N ILE A 117 6.78 4.74 5.98
CA ILE A 117 6.62 3.33 6.37
C ILE A 117 7.92 2.54 6.21
N HIS A 118 8.61 2.74 5.08
CA HIS A 118 9.74 1.91 4.68
C HIS A 118 11.00 2.75 4.57
N GLU A 119 12.18 2.15 4.73
CA GLU A 119 13.40 2.79 4.27
C GLU A 119 13.42 2.84 2.73
N ARG A 120 14.36 3.61 2.17
CA ARG A 120 14.59 3.63 0.72
C ARG A 120 15.12 2.27 0.28
N LEU A 121 14.62 1.75 -0.84
CA LEU A 121 15.12 0.52 -1.46
C LEU A 121 16.55 0.71 -1.98
N ILE A 122 16.81 1.89 -2.56
CA ILE A 122 18.14 2.31 -3.03
C ILE A 122 18.28 3.79 -2.74
N ASN A 123 19.45 4.18 -2.24
CA ASN A 123 19.85 5.57 -2.09
C ASN A 123 20.78 5.96 -3.26
N ALA A 124 20.55 7.13 -3.85
CA ALA A 124 21.29 7.58 -5.03
C ALA A 124 22.80 7.74 -4.78
N SER A 125 23.22 8.03 -3.55
CA SER A 125 24.63 8.10 -3.18
C SER A 125 25.34 6.74 -3.18
N ASP A 126 24.58 5.64 -3.09
CA ASP A 126 25.11 4.32 -2.74
C ASP A 126 25.19 3.36 -3.94
N PHE A 127 24.86 3.84 -5.15
CA PHE A 127 24.94 3.07 -6.39
C PHE A 127 26.33 2.44 -6.66
N GLY A 128 27.40 3.03 -6.10
CA GLY A 128 28.78 2.54 -6.25
C GLY A 128 29.28 1.58 -5.18
N LEU A 129 28.61 1.48 -4.02
CA LEU A 129 29.11 0.74 -2.84
C LEU A 129 28.47 -0.64 -2.66
N GLY A 130 27.67 -1.11 -3.62
CA GLY A 130 27.27 -2.52 -3.73
C GLY A 130 26.12 -2.96 -2.83
N GLY A 131 25.35 -2.05 -2.22
CA GLY A 131 24.23 -2.43 -1.35
C GLY A 131 22.95 -1.71 -1.69
N MET A 132 21.90 -2.46 -2.07
CA MET A 132 20.55 -1.99 -1.75
C MET A 132 20.46 -1.87 -0.24
N ILE A 133 20.10 -0.69 0.23
CA ILE A 133 19.85 -0.47 1.64
C ILE A 133 18.51 -1.14 1.95
N ASP A 134 18.48 -1.79 3.10
CA ASP A 134 17.30 -2.32 3.80
C ASP A 134 17.09 -3.86 3.79
N ARG A 135 16.89 -4.36 5.01
CA ARG A 135 16.41 -5.70 5.37
C ARG A 135 14.96 -5.92 4.94
N PHE A 136 14.13 -4.87 4.87
CA PHE A 136 12.75 -4.96 4.41
C PHE A 136 12.67 -5.10 2.88
N GLY A 137 13.42 -4.29 2.13
CA GLY A 137 13.62 -4.51 0.69
C GLY A 137 14.18 -5.91 0.38
N ARG A 138 15.01 -6.45 1.28
CA ARG A 138 15.44 -7.86 1.25
C ARG A 138 14.30 -8.84 1.47
N ARG A 139 13.54 -8.79 2.57
CA ARG A 139 12.39 -9.70 2.81
C ARG A 139 11.31 -9.63 1.73
N TYR A 140 11.00 -8.42 1.26
CA TYR A 140 10.08 -8.18 0.15
C TYR A 140 10.55 -8.82 -1.16
N MET A 141 11.87 -8.89 -1.38
CA MET A 141 12.46 -9.47 -2.59
C MET A 141 12.93 -10.93 -2.45
N GLU A 142 13.19 -11.41 -1.23
CA GLU A 142 13.57 -12.78 -0.89
C GLU A 142 12.37 -13.74 -0.98
N THR A 143 11.15 -13.22 -0.82
CA THR A 143 9.90 -13.99 -1.01
C THR A 143 9.55 -14.20 -2.48
N LEU A 144 10.26 -13.56 -3.40
CA LEU A 144 10.03 -13.63 -4.84
C LEU A 144 11.09 -14.50 -5.50
N ASP A 145 10.98 -15.82 -5.34
CA ASP A 145 11.61 -16.74 -6.29
C ASP A 145 11.08 -16.40 -7.69
N ARG A 146 11.97 -16.01 -8.61
CA ARG A 146 11.57 -15.60 -9.97
C ARG A 146 10.85 -16.72 -10.72
N GLU A 147 11.24 -17.98 -10.50
CA GLU A 147 10.60 -19.12 -11.18
C GLU A 147 9.24 -19.44 -10.59
N GLY A 148 9.12 -19.50 -9.26
CA GLY A 148 7.84 -19.62 -8.56
C GLY A 148 6.88 -18.47 -8.87
N ALA A 149 7.36 -17.22 -8.81
CA ALA A 149 6.58 -16.02 -9.09
C ALA A 149 6.05 -16.00 -10.53
N GLN A 150 6.83 -16.45 -11.52
CA GLN A 150 6.36 -16.53 -12.91
C GLN A 150 5.16 -17.48 -13.07
N LYS A 151 5.18 -18.64 -12.40
CA LYS A 151 4.08 -19.62 -12.44
C LYS A 151 2.82 -19.10 -11.73
N ALA A 152 3.02 -18.28 -10.70
CA ALA A 152 1.99 -17.73 -9.85
C ALA A 152 1.47 -16.33 -10.26
N PHE A 153 2.06 -15.71 -11.29
CA PHE A 153 1.73 -14.33 -11.67
C PHE A 153 0.34 -14.20 -12.28
N GLN A 154 -0.59 -13.67 -11.47
CA GLN A 154 -1.98 -13.41 -11.84
C GLN A 154 -2.32 -11.94 -11.56
N PRO A 155 -2.05 -11.02 -12.51
CA PRO A 155 -2.37 -9.61 -12.31
C PRO A 155 -3.88 -9.40 -12.35
N ILE A 156 -4.38 -8.52 -11.49
CA ILE A 156 -5.78 -8.11 -11.41
C ILE A 156 -5.92 -6.72 -12.02
N ILE A 157 -6.94 -6.52 -12.86
CA ILE A 157 -7.25 -5.20 -13.41
C ILE A 157 -8.36 -4.60 -12.57
N LEU A 158 -8.05 -3.52 -11.84
CA LEU A 158 -9.05 -2.74 -11.12
C LEU A 158 -9.66 -1.72 -12.10
N ARG A 159 -10.99 -1.71 -12.24
CA ARG A 159 -11.72 -0.80 -13.12
C ARG A 159 -12.81 -0.08 -12.34
N GLY A 160 -12.85 1.25 -12.45
CA GLY A 160 -13.81 2.08 -11.72
C GLY A 160 -13.20 2.74 -10.50
N TYR A 161 -14.03 3.03 -9.51
CA TYR A 161 -13.67 3.76 -8.31
C TYR A 161 -13.63 2.83 -7.10
N ALA A 162 -12.73 3.10 -6.16
CA ALA A 162 -12.71 2.39 -4.89
C ALA A 162 -14.05 2.63 -4.15
N PRO A 163 -14.71 1.58 -3.64
CA PRO A 163 -15.98 1.70 -2.91
C PRO A 163 -15.76 2.18 -1.46
N VAL A 164 -15.03 3.30 -1.32
CA VAL A 164 -14.55 3.83 -0.04
C VAL A 164 -15.00 5.27 0.13
N ILE A 165 -15.49 5.61 1.32
CA ILE A 165 -15.66 7.00 1.75
C ILE A 165 -14.37 7.40 2.47
N ASP A 166 -13.55 8.24 1.86
CA ASP A 166 -12.38 8.82 2.51
C ASP A 166 -12.79 10.03 3.35
N LEU A 167 -12.52 9.95 4.65
CA LEU A 167 -12.80 10.97 5.64
C LEU A 167 -11.50 11.38 6.33
N THR A 168 -11.19 12.67 6.24
CA THR A 168 -10.19 13.32 7.10
C THR A 168 -10.92 14.22 8.11
N PRO A 169 -11.17 13.74 9.34
CA PRO A 169 -11.90 14.49 10.34
C PRO A 169 -11.20 15.80 10.69
N LYS A 170 -11.94 16.91 10.72
CA LYS A 170 -11.42 18.20 11.19
C LYS A 170 -12.00 18.55 12.56
N LEU A 171 -11.15 19.07 13.46
CA LEU A 171 -11.60 19.61 14.73
C LEU A 171 -12.65 20.70 14.51
N GLY A 172 -13.69 20.73 15.35
CA GLY A 172 -14.80 21.68 15.25
C GLY A 172 -15.85 21.35 14.19
N THR A 173 -15.65 20.32 13.35
CA THR A 173 -16.68 19.90 12.38
C THR A 173 -17.84 19.22 13.09
N ASN A 174 -19.07 19.57 12.70
CA ASN A 174 -20.28 18.96 13.23
C ASN A 174 -20.32 17.44 12.92
N PRO A 175 -20.38 16.56 13.94
CA PRO A 175 -20.45 15.11 13.75
C PRO A 175 -21.60 14.62 12.85
N ALA A 176 -22.71 15.36 12.80
CA ALA A 176 -23.87 15.02 11.98
C ALA A 176 -23.55 14.99 10.47
N LEU A 177 -22.59 15.78 10.01
CA LEU A 177 -22.17 15.81 8.60
C LEU A 177 -21.52 14.48 8.19
N TYR A 178 -20.65 13.92 9.04
CA TYR A 178 -20.04 12.62 8.78
C TYR A 178 -21.06 11.49 8.81
N TYR A 179 -22.00 11.54 9.78
CA TYR A 179 -23.09 10.57 9.84
C TYR A 179 -23.91 10.59 8.55
N GLN A 180 -24.33 11.78 8.10
CA GLN A 180 -25.11 11.96 6.88
C GLN A 180 -24.34 11.47 5.65
N GLN A 181 -23.08 11.89 5.48
CA GLN A 181 -22.24 11.48 4.34
C GLN A 181 -22.08 9.97 4.22
N ILE A 182 -21.90 9.28 5.36
CA ILE A 182 -21.83 7.81 5.39
C ILE A 182 -23.19 7.20 5.08
N SER A 183 -24.27 7.76 5.63
CA SER A 183 -25.61 7.21 5.51
C SER A 183 -26.20 7.33 4.11
N THR A 184 -25.79 8.33 3.32
CA THR A 184 -26.34 8.58 1.98
C THR A 184 -25.55 7.92 0.85
N ASN A 185 -24.32 7.45 1.12
CA ASN A 185 -23.48 6.84 0.09
C ASN A 185 -23.69 5.32 0.05
N GLU A 186 -24.70 4.85 -0.67
CA GLU A 186 -25.04 3.41 -0.73
C GLU A 186 -24.00 2.56 -1.48
N SER A 187 -23.16 3.16 -2.32
CA SER A 187 -22.15 2.44 -3.12
C SER A 187 -20.90 2.05 -2.34
N ALA A 188 -20.64 2.67 -1.19
CA ALA A 188 -19.42 2.43 -0.44
C ALA A 188 -19.57 1.26 0.53
N ILE A 189 -18.57 0.37 0.56
CA ILE A 189 -18.50 -0.76 1.49
C ILE A 189 -17.65 -0.43 2.73
N ALA A 190 -16.81 0.59 2.64
CA ALA A 190 -15.90 0.97 3.70
C ALA A 190 -15.83 2.49 3.88
N VAL A 191 -15.48 2.88 5.10
CA VAL A 191 -15.13 4.24 5.49
C VAL A 191 -13.65 4.21 5.85
N LEU A 192 -12.83 4.93 5.09
CA LEU A 192 -11.43 5.17 5.42
C LEU A 192 -11.36 6.44 6.26
N LEU A 193 -10.86 6.30 7.47
CA LEU A 193 -10.69 7.36 8.44
C LEU A 193 -9.22 7.70 8.54
N THR A 194 -8.82 8.85 8.00
CA THR A 194 -7.49 9.40 8.20
C THR A 194 -7.38 9.89 9.65
N THR A 195 -6.59 9.19 10.45
CA THR A 195 -6.42 9.41 11.89
C THR A 195 -5.24 10.32 12.21
N PHE A 196 -5.11 10.74 13.48
CA PHE A 196 -4.01 11.55 13.97
C PHE A 196 -3.09 10.78 14.91
N GLY A 197 -1.77 10.90 14.72
CA GLY A 197 -0.75 10.33 15.61
C GLY A 197 -1.01 8.84 15.87
N SER A 198 -1.09 8.42 17.13
CA SER A 198 -1.44 7.05 17.51
C SER A 198 -2.92 6.69 17.27
N TYR A 199 -3.45 6.90 16.07
CA TYR A 199 -4.80 6.48 15.64
C TYR A 199 -5.94 7.15 16.41
N THR A 200 -5.71 8.41 16.80
CA THR A 200 -6.69 9.20 17.55
C THR A 200 -7.63 9.95 16.61
N VAL A 201 -8.89 10.07 17.02
CA VAL A 201 -9.94 10.86 16.37
C VAL A 201 -10.81 11.46 17.45
N ASN A 202 -11.38 12.66 17.20
CA ASN A 202 -12.31 13.29 18.13
C ASN A 202 -13.46 12.31 18.51
N PRO A 203 -13.74 12.07 19.81
CA PRO A 203 -14.70 11.05 20.23
C PRO A 203 -16.12 11.23 19.66
N LYS A 204 -16.60 12.48 19.55
CA LYS A 204 -17.94 12.75 19.00
C LYS A 204 -18.02 12.43 17.52
N VAL A 205 -16.99 12.82 16.76
CA VAL A 205 -16.89 12.51 15.33
C VAL A 205 -16.74 11.01 15.11
N ARG A 206 -15.86 10.36 15.86
CA ARG A 206 -15.65 8.90 15.83
C ARG A 206 -16.97 8.16 16.06
N LYS A 207 -17.69 8.48 17.13
CA LYS A 207 -18.99 7.85 17.45
C LYS A 207 -20.01 8.02 16.32
N ALA A 208 -20.09 9.22 15.73
CA ALA A 208 -21.00 9.46 14.61
C ALA A 208 -20.64 8.60 13.38
N ILE A 209 -19.34 8.48 13.08
CA ILE A 209 -18.84 7.66 11.97
C ILE A 209 -19.13 6.18 12.20
N THR A 210 -18.76 5.64 13.37
CA THR A 210 -18.95 4.21 13.67
C THR A 210 -20.42 3.83 13.71
N LEU A 211 -21.29 4.66 14.30
CA LEU A 211 -22.74 4.42 14.30
C LEU A 211 -23.33 4.42 12.89
N ALA A 212 -22.96 5.39 12.05
CA ALA A 212 -23.44 5.44 10.67
C ALA A 212 -22.96 4.25 9.84
N ALA A 213 -21.69 3.86 10.01
CA ALA A 213 -21.11 2.72 9.31
C ALA A 213 -21.76 1.40 9.73
N GLN A 214 -21.94 1.16 11.03
CA GLN A 214 -22.63 -0.01 11.56
C GLN A 214 -24.08 -0.09 11.05
N ALA A 215 -24.82 1.02 11.09
CA ALA A 215 -26.20 1.07 10.59
C ALA A 215 -26.31 0.77 9.08
N LYS A 216 -25.21 0.92 8.33
CA LYS A 216 -25.13 0.66 6.88
C LYS A 216 -24.30 -0.58 6.53
N GLY A 217 -23.87 -1.37 7.52
CA GLY A 217 -23.04 -2.56 7.28
C GLY A 217 -21.69 -2.28 6.64
N LYS A 218 -21.08 -1.11 6.92
CA LYS A 218 -19.79 -0.70 6.34
C LYS A 218 -18.64 -0.94 7.30
N ILE A 219 -17.50 -1.31 6.74
CA ILE A 219 -16.25 -1.46 7.49
C ILE A 219 -15.69 -0.06 7.79
N VAL A 220 -15.19 0.19 9.00
CA VAL A 220 -14.44 1.41 9.31
C VAL A 220 -12.97 1.07 9.44
N LEU A 221 -12.12 1.73 8.65
CA LEU A 221 -10.67 1.53 8.65
C LEU A 221 -10.00 2.82 9.12
N GLY A 222 -9.20 2.77 10.18
CA GLY A 222 -8.36 3.88 10.61
C GLY A 222 -6.97 3.75 10.01
N ALA A 223 -6.56 4.70 9.17
CA ALA A 223 -5.20 4.78 8.62
C ALA A 223 -4.51 6.05 9.10
N ASN A 224 -3.19 6.01 9.35
CA ASN A 224 -2.41 7.17 9.75
C ASN A 224 -1.53 7.63 8.58
N PRO A 225 -1.48 8.92 8.22
CA PRO A 225 -0.58 9.44 7.18
C PRO A 225 0.91 9.41 7.58
N PHE A 226 1.21 9.24 8.87
CA PHE A 226 2.54 9.02 9.42
C PHE A 226 2.59 7.69 10.17
N PRO A 227 2.47 6.57 9.45
CA PRO A 227 2.32 5.23 10.03
C PRO A 227 3.60 4.70 10.71
N GLY A 228 4.72 5.44 10.65
CA GLY A 228 5.94 5.11 11.38
C GLY A 228 5.83 5.49 12.87
N GLY A 229 6.28 4.59 13.74
CA GLY A 229 6.23 4.74 15.19
C GLY A 229 5.28 3.75 15.85
N SER A 230 5.51 3.49 17.14
CA SER A 230 4.73 2.50 17.89
C SER A 230 3.27 2.91 18.06
N THR A 231 2.36 1.99 17.77
CA THR A 231 0.93 2.12 18.15
C THR A 231 0.58 1.44 19.45
N ASN A 232 1.58 0.83 20.11
CA ASN A 232 1.45 0.32 21.48
C ASN A 232 1.30 1.45 22.52
N HIS A 233 1.21 2.70 22.08
CA HIS A 233 0.70 3.75 22.93
C HIS A 233 -0.80 3.50 23.19
N ASN A 234 -1.08 2.98 24.38
CA ASN A 234 -2.42 2.73 24.93
C ASN A 234 -3.21 4.03 25.21
N TYR A 235 -3.31 4.91 24.21
CA TYR A 235 -4.22 6.05 24.30
C TYR A 235 -5.65 5.51 24.23
N GLY A 236 -6.44 5.82 25.27
CA GLY A 236 -7.87 5.46 25.36
C GLY A 236 -8.65 5.65 24.05
N PRO A 237 -8.48 6.76 23.31
CA PRO A 237 -9.15 6.98 22.03
C PRO A 237 -8.89 5.94 20.94
N ALA A 238 -7.70 5.34 20.88
CA ALA A 238 -7.33 4.32 19.89
C ALA A 238 -7.86 2.94 20.28
N LYS A 239 -7.92 2.63 21.58
CA LYS A 239 -8.60 1.44 22.11
C LYS A 239 -10.11 1.52 21.84
N GLU A 240 -10.70 2.67 22.14
CA GLU A 240 -12.13 2.93 21.90
C GLU A 240 -12.49 2.88 20.41
N LEU A 241 -11.59 3.26 19.50
CA LEU A 241 -11.81 3.11 18.05
C LEU A 241 -12.03 1.63 17.69
N ARG A 242 -11.22 0.73 18.26
CA ARG A 242 -11.34 -0.72 18.09
C ARG A 242 -12.59 -1.29 18.74
N GLU A 243 -12.87 -0.90 19.99
CA GLU A 243 -14.07 -1.34 20.72
C GLU A 243 -15.38 -0.95 20.01
N ASN A 244 -15.36 0.10 19.19
CA ASN A 244 -16.52 0.53 18.38
C ASN A 244 -16.54 -0.06 16.95
N GLY A 245 -15.75 -1.11 16.69
CA GLY A 245 -15.80 -1.86 15.43
C GLY A 245 -15.02 -1.24 14.27
N ALA A 246 -14.09 -0.32 14.55
CA ALA A 246 -13.15 0.18 13.54
C ALA A 246 -11.80 -0.56 13.61
N TYR A 247 -11.22 -0.82 12.46
CA TYR A 247 -9.96 -1.55 12.33
C TYR A 247 -8.82 -0.59 12.02
N ALA A 248 -7.83 -0.51 12.90
CA ALA A 248 -6.61 0.23 12.59
C ALA A 248 -5.78 -0.56 11.57
N VAL A 249 -5.34 0.11 10.50
CA VAL A 249 -4.50 -0.49 9.46
C VAL A 249 -3.14 0.20 9.43
N GLY A 250 -2.07 -0.60 9.41
CA GLY A 250 -0.68 -0.12 9.37
C GLY A 250 -0.21 0.30 7.98
N THR A 251 -1.09 0.94 7.21
CA THR A 251 -0.89 1.33 5.81
C THR A 251 -1.17 2.83 5.65
N LEU A 252 -0.56 3.45 4.63
CA LEU A 252 -0.95 4.81 4.25
C LEU A 252 -2.42 4.85 3.80
N PRO A 253 -3.13 5.99 3.96
CA PRO A 253 -4.51 6.13 3.48
C PRO A 253 -4.70 5.71 2.02
N ASP A 254 -3.85 6.20 1.11
CA ASP A 254 -3.90 5.85 -0.32
C ASP A 254 -3.74 4.35 -0.55
N ALA A 255 -2.81 3.70 0.16
CA ALA A 255 -2.62 2.26 0.08
C ALA A 255 -3.81 1.48 0.61
N THR A 256 -4.41 1.94 1.69
CA THR A 256 -5.63 1.37 2.26
C THR A 256 -6.77 1.42 1.26
N MET A 257 -7.00 2.57 0.62
CA MET A 257 -8.08 2.75 -0.34
C MET A 257 -7.96 1.77 -1.53
N ILE A 258 -6.76 1.65 -2.10
CA ILE A 258 -6.50 0.69 -3.19
C ILE A 258 -6.63 -0.75 -2.70
N LYS A 259 -6.17 -1.06 -1.49
CA LYS A 259 -6.29 -2.40 -0.91
C LYS A 259 -7.75 -2.81 -0.71
N VAL A 260 -8.62 -1.90 -0.28
CA VAL A 260 -10.06 -2.14 -0.20
C VAL A 260 -10.64 -2.40 -1.59
N PHE A 261 -10.25 -1.61 -2.58
CA PHE A 261 -10.74 -1.80 -3.94
C PHE A 261 -10.34 -3.17 -4.51
N LEU A 262 -9.08 -3.57 -4.29
CA LEU A 262 -8.59 -4.89 -4.65
C LEU A 262 -9.37 -5.99 -3.93
N ALA A 263 -9.48 -5.89 -2.62
CA ALA A 263 -10.15 -6.89 -1.80
C ALA A 263 -11.62 -7.06 -2.19
N HIS A 264 -12.34 -5.97 -2.43
CA HIS A 264 -13.72 -6.01 -2.92
C HIS A 264 -13.82 -6.64 -4.31
N SER A 265 -12.89 -6.33 -5.21
CA SER A 265 -12.87 -6.91 -6.55
C SER A 265 -12.65 -8.43 -6.54
N VAL A 266 -12.06 -8.97 -5.46
CA VAL A 266 -11.75 -10.39 -5.32
C VAL A 266 -12.81 -11.12 -4.49
N PHE A 267 -13.19 -10.57 -3.35
CA PHE A 267 -14.09 -11.22 -2.37
C PHE A 267 -15.54 -10.76 -2.48
N GLY A 268 -15.83 -9.79 -3.35
CA GLY A 268 -17.14 -9.16 -3.43
C GLY A 268 -17.55 -8.59 -2.07
N ASN A 269 -18.78 -8.88 -1.66
CA ASN A 269 -19.35 -8.42 -0.38
C ASN A 269 -19.09 -9.38 0.79
N ASN A 270 -18.14 -10.32 0.69
CA ASN A 270 -17.74 -11.18 1.80
C ASN A 270 -16.90 -10.38 2.81
N LEU A 271 -17.58 -9.67 3.72
CA LEU A 271 -16.96 -8.78 4.70
C LEU A 271 -15.90 -9.47 5.57
N PRO A 272 -16.10 -10.70 6.11
CA PRO A 272 -15.06 -11.42 6.84
C PRO A 272 -13.75 -11.56 6.08
N LEU A 273 -13.78 -12.05 4.82
CA LEU A 273 -12.57 -12.21 4.00
C LEU A 273 -11.93 -10.87 3.63
N LEU A 274 -12.76 -9.85 3.36
CA LEU A 274 -12.33 -8.48 3.12
C LEU A 274 -11.52 -7.94 4.30
N VAL A 275 -12.10 -7.99 5.51
CA VAL A 275 -11.47 -7.53 6.74
C VAL A 275 -10.18 -8.30 7.02
N GLN A 276 -10.22 -9.63 6.88
CA GLN A 276 -9.05 -10.48 7.07
C GLN A 276 -7.91 -10.06 6.13
N PHE A 277 -8.18 -9.92 4.84
CA PHE A 277 -7.18 -9.48 3.86
C PHE A 277 -6.62 -8.09 4.18
N LEU A 278 -7.49 -7.15 4.58
CA LEU A 278 -7.09 -5.77 4.85
C LEU A 278 -6.11 -5.67 6.04
N ILE A 279 -6.34 -6.46 7.09
CA ILE A 279 -5.63 -6.36 8.35
C ILE A 279 -4.44 -7.31 8.40
N GLU A 280 -4.62 -8.57 8.00
CA GLU A 280 -3.64 -9.64 8.23
C GLU A 280 -2.67 -9.87 7.06
N ASN A 281 -3.05 -9.46 5.85
CA ASN A 281 -2.27 -9.77 4.67
C ASN A 281 -1.39 -8.59 4.24
N ASN A 282 -0.06 -8.71 4.37
CA ASN A 282 0.86 -7.72 3.81
C ASN A 282 1.10 -8.02 2.31
N PHE A 283 0.14 -7.66 1.46
CA PHE A 283 -0.02 -8.21 0.11
C PHE A 283 1.14 -7.88 -0.84
N ILE A 284 1.60 -6.63 -0.82
CA ILE A 284 2.72 -6.13 -1.61
C ILE A 284 3.77 -5.45 -0.73
N GLY A 285 3.80 -5.73 0.57
CA GLY A 285 4.70 -5.02 1.49
C GLY A 285 4.19 -3.63 1.87
N GLU A 286 2.89 -3.36 1.79
CA GLU A 286 2.29 -2.08 2.16
C GLU A 286 2.20 -1.81 3.68
N GLN A 287 2.34 -2.86 4.49
CA GLN A 287 2.32 -2.77 5.97
C GLN A 287 3.74 -2.89 6.53
N ASN A 288 4.01 -2.23 7.67
CA ASN A 288 5.25 -2.41 8.43
C ASN A 288 5.17 -3.67 9.34
N PRO A 289 5.93 -4.74 9.09
CA PRO A 289 5.79 -6.03 9.78
C PRO A 289 6.36 -6.08 11.21
N GLY A 290 6.73 -4.95 11.82
CA GLY A 290 7.29 -4.89 13.18
C GLY A 290 6.45 -4.11 14.20
N GLU A 291 5.49 -3.30 13.77
CA GLU A 291 4.76 -2.36 14.65
C GLU A 291 3.26 -2.66 14.77
N TRP A 292 2.76 -3.64 14.00
CA TRP A 292 1.33 -3.79 13.69
C TRP A 292 0.75 -5.19 13.85
N MET A 293 1.60 -6.22 14.04
CA MET A 293 1.06 -7.53 14.36
C MET A 293 0.57 -7.48 15.79
N LEU A 294 -0.76 -7.56 15.95
CA LEU A 294 -1.43 -7.80 17.22
C LEU A 294 -0.61 -8.83 17.99
N ASN A 295 0.07 -8.42 19.06
CA ASN A 295 0.60 -9.39 20.00
C ASN A 295 -0.63 -10.12 20.53
N SER A 296 -0.76 -11.40 20.16
CA SER A 296 -1.81 -12.30 20.63
C SER A 296 -1.82 -12.46 22.16
N GLU A 297 -0.84 -11.87 22.85
CA GLU A 297 -0.64 -11.91 24.29
C GLU A 297 -1.52 -10.91 25.05
N ASP A 298 -2.10 -9.88 24.39
CA ASP A 298 -2.91 -8.85 25.06
C ASP A 298 -4.42 -9.18 25.17
N GLY A 299 -4.83 -10.42 24.92
CA GLY A 299 -6.22 -10.87 25.17
C GLY A 299 -7.28 -10.04 24.44
N VAL A 300 -6.98 -9.59 23.21
CA VAL A 300 -7.87 -8.74 22.43
C VAL A 300 -9.06 -9.54 21.91
N VAL A 301 -10.25 -9.13 22.32
CA VAL A 301 -11.52 -9.45 21.67
C VAL A 301 -11.46 -8.88 20.25
N THR A 302 -11.10 -9.71 19.27
CA THR A 302 -11.62 -9.49 17.91
C THR A 302 -13.14 -9.46 18.06
N PRO A 303 -13.88 -8.49 17.46
CA PRO A 303 -15.34 -8.60 17.39
C PRO A 303 -15.61 -10.00 16.86
N GLU A 304 -16.33 -10.84 17.61
CA GLU A 304 -16.52 -12.26 17.29
C GLU A 304 -16.97 -12.39 15.83
N LEU A 305 -16.00 -12.64 14.95
CA LEU A 305 -16.25 -13.17 13.63
C LEU A 305 -16.60 -14.62 13.90
N ASP A 306 -17.84 -15.00 13.62
CA ASP A 306 -18.37 -16.36 13.74
C ASP A 306 -17.26 -17.39 13.50
N THR A 307 -16.88 -18.06 14.58
CA THR A 307 -15.66 -18.87 14.69
C THR A 307 -15.77 -20.22 13.96
N SER A 308 -16.84 -20.43 13.21
CA SER A 308 -16.97 -21.57 12.28
C SER A 308 -15.91 -21.60 11.16
N VAL A 309 -15.05 -20.57 11.04
CA VAL A 309 -13.94 -20.49 10.07
C VAL A 309 -12.54 -20.63 10.73
N SER A 310 -12.45 -20.88 12.04
CA SER A 310 -11.19 -20.73 12.83
C SER A 310 -10.11 -21.83 12.67
N SER A 311 -10.12 -22.61 11.59
CA SER A 311 -9.13 -23.68 11.34
C SER A 311 -8.24 -23.45 10.11
N MET A 312 -8.08 -22.20 9.65
CA MET A 312 -7.17 -21.91 8.54
C MET A 312 -5.74 -21.56 9.01
N PRO A 313 -4.69 -22.20 8.46
CA PRO A 313 -3.32 -22.00 8.88
C PRO A 313 -2.82 -20.58 8.56
N ARG A 314 -1.90 -20.05 9.37
CA ARG A 314 -1.13 -18.83 9.07
C ARG A 314 -0.55 -18.95 7.66
N PHE A 315 -1.05 -18.15 6.73
CA PHE A 315 -0.88 -18.40 5.30
C PHE A 315 0.55 -18.08 4.84
N GLY A 316 1.32 -19.11 4.52
CA GLY A 316 2.51 -18.98 3.67
C GLY A 316 2.09 -18.74 2.22
N ALA A 317 2.84 -17.88 1.53
CA ALA A 317 2.72 -17.49 0.11
C ALA A 317 1.28 -17.07 -0.37
N PRO A 318 1.12 -15.88 -0.98
CA PRO A 318 -0.16 -15.35 -1.49
C PRO A 318 -0.98 -16.29 -2.40
N ASP A 319 -0.36 -17.32 -2.99
CA ASP A 319 -1.00 -18.26 -3.93
C ASP A 319 -2.02 -19.20 -3.30
N ALA A 320 -1.84 -19.58 -2.02
CA ALA A 320 -2.81 -20.43 -1.32
C ALA A 320 -4.14 -19.71 -1.07
N PHE A 321 -4.12 -18.37 -1.06
CA PHE A 321 -5.26 -17.53 -0.71
C PHE A 321 -6.27 -17.40 -1.87
N PHE A 322 -5.79 -17.18 -3.10
CA PHE A 322 -6.66 -17.01 -4.27
C PHE A 322 -7.15 -18.34 -4.88
N GLN A 323 -6.45 -19.45 -4.67
CA GLN A 323 -6.89 -20.75 -5.19
C GLN A 323 -8.07 -21.35 -4.42
N LYS A 324 -8.23 -21.04 -3.13
CA LYS A 324 -9.35 -21.54 -2.31
C LYS A 324 -10.68 -20.85 -2.57
N VAL A 325 -10.69 -19.63 -3.12
CA VAL A 325 -11.92 -18.86 -3.37
C VAL A 325 -12.59 -19.22 -4.70
N LYS A 326 -11.91 -20.02 -5.55
CA LYS A 326 -12.47 -20.52 -6.82
C LYS A 326 -13.06 -21.94 -6.75
N ALA A 327 -12.99 -22.60 -5.60
CA ALA A 327 -13.58 -23.92 -5.34
C ALA A 327 -14.82 -23.75 -4.44
#